data_AF-A0A2T4VSG7-F1
#
_entry.id   AF-A0A2T4VSG7-F1
#
_cell.length_a   1.000
_cell.length_b   1.000
_cell.length_c   1.000
_cell.angle_alpha   90.00
_cell.angle_beta   90.00
_cell.angle_gamma   90.00
#
_symmetry.space_group_name_H-M   'P 1'
#
loop_
_entity.id
_entity.type
_entity.pdbx_description
1 polymer ?
#
loop_
_entity_poly.entity_id
_entity_poly.type
_entity_poly.pdbx_seq_one_letter_code
_entity_poly.pdbx_strand_id
1 'polypeptide(L)' 'MERFQTARLLAERLGAEDFEALRRLLQEARVAATLDGPLPDERTRQYLDAGLEHQARYDFGR' A
#
# COMPACT_ATOMS: atom_id res chain seq x y z
N MET A 1 13.95 -2.01 10.72
CA MET A 1 12.68 -2.60 10.24
C MET A 1 11.64 -2.29 11.30
N GLU A 2 10.80 -1.29 11.07
CA GLU A 2 9.72 -0.94 12.00
C GLU A 2 8.55 -1.87 11.76
N ARG A 3 8.33 -2.72 12.76
CA ARG A 3 7.24 -3.68 12.82
C ARG A 3 6.38 -3.29 14.01
N PHE A 4 5.10 -3.06 13.77
CA PHE A 4 4.15 -2.81 14.83
C PHE A 4 3.23 -4.02 14.97
N GLN A 5 3.08 -4.52 16.20
CA GLN A 5 2.30 -5.72 16.47
C GLN A 5 1.29 -5.47 17.58
N THR A 6 0.08 -5.95 17.35
CA THR A 6 -0.99 -6.02 18.34
C THR A 6 -1.34 -7.48 18.62
N ALA A 7 -2.34 -7.72 19.46
CA ALA A 7 -2.82 -9.07 19.74
C ALA A 7 -3.35 -9.83 18.50
N ARG A 8 -3.71 -9.12 17.42
CA ARG A 8 -4.33 -9.73 16.23
C ARG A 8 -3.74 -9.28 14.89
N LEU A 9 -2.93 -8.24 14.88
CA LEU A 9 -2.42 -7.62 13.66
C LEU A 9 -0.92 -7.44 13.73
N LEU A 10 -0.32 -7.63 12.57
CA LEU A 10 1.06 -7.31 12.28
C LEU A 10 1.05 -6.26 11.18
N ALA A 11 1.65 -5.11 11.45
CA ALA A 11 1.90 -4.07 10.47
C ALA A 11 3.39 -4.02 10.18
N GLU A 12 3.73 -4.18 8.90
CA GLU A 12 5.08 -4.10 8.38
C GLU A 12 5.12 -2.99 7.33
N ARG A 13 6.32 -2.47 7.08
CA ARG A 13 6.53 -1.46 6.06
C ARG A 13 6.21 -2.07 4.69
N LEU A 14 5.38 -1.37 3.92
CA LEU A 14 5.01 -1.75 2.56
C LEU A 14 6.27 -1.86 1.68
N GLY A 15 6.41 -2.98 0.97
CA GLY A 15 7.50 -3.27 0.04
C GLY A 15 7.02 -3.46 -1.39
N ALA A 16 7.97 -3.63 -2.32
CA ALA A 16 7.68 -3.90 -3.73
C ALA A 16 6.96 -5.25 -3.91
N GLU A 17 7.23 -6.21 -3.02
CA GLU A 17 6.60 -7.52 -2.95
C GLU A 17 5.09 -7.48 -2.68
N ASP A 18 4.58 -6.38 -2.11
CA ASP A 18 3.17 -6.25 -1.72
C ASP A 18 2.24 -5.84 -2.87
N PHE A 19 2.78 -5.68 -4.09
CA PHE A 19 2.02 -5.21 -5.25
C PHE A 19 0.72 -5.99 -5.47
N GLU A 20 0.75 -7.32 -5.44
CA GLU A 20 -0.46 -8.13 -5.68
C GLU A 20 -1.51 -7.98 -4.58
N ALA A 21 -1.08 -7.83 -3.32
CA ALA A 21 -1.98 -7.58 -2.20
C ALA A 21 -2.64 -6.21 -2.33
N LEU A 22 -1.86 -5.19 -2.67
CA LEU A 22 -2.33 -3.83 -2.89
C LEU A 22 -3.28 -3.73 -4.10
N ARG A 23 -2.93 -4.38 -5.21
CA ARG A 23 -3.77 -4.46 -6.42
C ARG A 23 -5.12 -5.08 -6.11
N ARG A 24 -5.16 -6.20 -5.37
CA ARG A 24 -6.41 -6.82 -4.94
C ARG A 24 -7.26 -5.89 -4.08
N LEU A 25 -6.63 -5.19 -3.13
CA LEU A 25 -7.33 -4.26 -2.25
C LEU A 25 -7.96 -3.11 -3.04
N LEU A 26 -7.22 -2.50 -3.97
CA LEU A 26 -7.68 -1.35 -4.76
C LEU A 26 -8.71 -1.70 -5.84
N GLN A 27 -8.85 -2.98 -6.17
CA GLN A 27 -9.89 -3.50 -7.06
C GLN A 27 -11.15 -3.94 -6.30
N GLU A 28 -11.10 -4.05 -4.97
CA GLU A 28 -12.24 -4.45 -4.17
C GLU A 28 -13.33 -3.37 -4.21
N ALA A 29 -14.58 -3.78 -4.44
CA ALA A 29 -15.66 -2.84 -4.74
C ALA A 29 -15.94 -1.86 -3.60
N ARG A 30 -15.83 -2.28 -2.33
CA ARG A 30 -16.06 -1.40 -1.19
C ARG A 30 -14.92 -0.41 -1.02
N VAL A 31 -13.68 -0.85 -1.22
CA VAL A 31 -12.52 0.06 -1.22
C VAL A 31 -12.63 1.06 -2.37
N ALA A 32 -12.85 0.57 -3.59
CA ALA A 32 -13.02 1.39 -4.79
C ALA A 32 -14.16 2.39 -4.67
N ALA A 33 -15.24 2.08 -3.94
CA ALA A 33 -16.34 3.01 -3.69
C ALA A 33 -15.97 4.15 -2.74
N THR A 34 -14.95 3.98 -1.89
CA THR A 34 -14.40 5.05 -1.04
C THR A 34 -13.32 5.86 -1.73
N LEU A 35 -12.91 5.42 -2.92
CA LEU A 35 -11.97 6.09 -3.82
C LEU A 35 -12.74 6.58 -5.06
N ASP A 36 -12.06 7.24 -5.98
CA ASP A 36 -12.63 7.64 -7.28
C ASP A 36 -12.78 6.44 -8.25
N GLY A 37 -13.17 5.27 -7.74
CA GLY A 37 -13.31 4.02 -8.48
C GLY A 37 -12.11 3.06 -8.36
N PRO A 38 -12.17 1.89 -9.04
CA PRO A 38 -11.11 0.90 -8.99
C PRO A 38 -9.86 1.41 -9.69
N LEU A 39 -8.69 1.14 -9.09
CA LEU A 39 -7.41 1.66 -9.60
C LEU A 39 -6.77 0.68 -10.60
N PRO A 40 -6.56 1.05 -11.88
CA PRO A 40 -5.91 0.18 -12.85
C PRO A 40 -4.52 -0.30 -12.39
N ASP A 41 -4.09 -1.47 -12.86
CA ASP A 41 -2.81 -2.07 -12.47
C ASP A 41 -1.60 -1.13 -12.70
N GLU A 42 -1.58 -0.42 -13.84
CA GLU A 42 -0.56 0.59 -14.17
C GLU A 42 -0.50 1.71 -13.13
N ARG A 43 -1.67 2.20 -12.69
CA ARG A 43 -1.80 3.23 -11.67
C ARG A 43 -1.45 2.70 -10.28
N THR A 44 -1.75 1.43 -10.02
CA THR A 44 -1.36 0.75 -8.77
C THR A 44 0.17 0.66 -8.65
N ARG A 45 0.87 0.35 -9.74
CA ARG A 45 2.35 0.37 -9.76
C ARG A 45 2.90 1.75 -9.47
N GLN A 46 2.40 2.77 -10.16
CA GLN A 46 2.80 4.17 -9.94
C GLN A 46 2.55 4.61 -8.49
N TYR A 47 1.42 4.20 -7.90
CA TYR A 47 1.10 4.51 -6.50
C TYR A 47 2.08 3.85 -5.54
N LEU A 48 2.42 2.57 -5.76
CA LEU A 48 3.40 1.85 -4.95
C LEU A 48 4.79 2.49 -5.07
N ASP A 49 5.25 2.75 -6.29
CA ASP A 49 6.55 3.37 -6.55
C ASP A 49 6.68 4.74 -5.89
N ALA A 50 5.65 5.58 -6.02
CA ALA A 50 5.62 6.90 -5.37
C ALA A 50 5.62 6.78 -3.83
N GLY A 51 4.91 5.79 -3.29
CA GLY A 51 4.90 5.49 -1.86
C GLY A 51 6.28 5.07 -1.34
N LEU A 52 6.97 4.19 -2.08
CA LEU A 52 8.31 3.73 -1.75
C LEU A 52 9.35 4.86 -1.86
N GLU A 53 9.27 5.68 -2.91
CA GLU A 53 10.13 6.86 -3.06
C GLU A 53 9.92 7.85 -1.91
N HIS A 54 8.66 8.15 -1.57
CA HIS A 54 8.33 9.05 -0.48
C HIS A 54 8.84 8.52 0.86
N GLN A 55 8.70 7.22 1.13
CA GLN A 55 9.24 6.58 2.33
C GLN A 55 10.76 6.70 2.40
N ALA A 56 11.47 6.41 1.31
CA ALA A 56 12.92 6.50 1.25
C ALA A 56 13.42 7.94 1.45
N ARG A 57 12.65 8.92 0.99
CA ARG A 57 13.02 10.34 1.06
C ARG A 57 12.79 10.97 2.43
N TYR A 58 11.74 10.57 3.14
CA TYR A 58 11.28 11.28 4.34
C TYR A 58 11.32 10.46 5.63
N ASP A 59 11.82 9.22 5.60
CA ASP A 59 11.82 8.30 6.75
C ASP A 59 10.44 8.16 7.42
N PHE A 60 9.36 8.32 6.63
CA PHE A 60 8.01 8.23 7.15
C PHE A 60 7.78 6.82 7.74
N GLY A 61 7.29 6.76 8.98
CA GLY A 61 7.11 5.52 9.74
C GLY A 61 8.15 5.22 10.84
N ARG A 62 9.07 6.17 11.12
CA ARG A 62 9.98 6.14 12.28
C ARG A 62 9.35 6.59 13.59
#